data_AF-A0A970MSZ6-F1
#
_entry.id   AF-A0A970MSZ6-F1
#
_cell.length_a   1.000
_cell.length_b   1.000
_cell.length_c   1.000
_cell.angle_alpha   90.00
_cell.angle_beta   90.00
_cell.angle_gamma   90.00
#
_symmetry.space_group_name_H-M   'P 1'
#
loop_
_entity.id
_entity.type
_entity.pdbx_description
1 polymer ?
#
loop_
_entity_poly.entity_id
_entity_poly.type
_entity_poly.pdbx_seq_one_letter_code
_entity_poly.pdbx_strand_id
1 'polypeptide(L)'
;MRKYRLVVLGLAVVVVVGAAFAAGTKKEANYIGSDDCIACHEGSHEALIAAFKKTAHATAMADAAKTPAAVVAKFDADSPVSKADIKYVLGAQKSNQNYMDKDFKVLGGKWNAKNGSWVATAHADADGATKCVGCHVTNFEPTKKTWTQMGVACESCHGPGGEHADSMDADDIQTFKKLDSKKKSMVCGQCHSVGTDMSGKYAFPTEFLPGDDLAKSFKLKEGSTDAANNQYNEFITSKHYDGGMGCVNCHDPHGSKSKASPQLRQPIIEGCMACHAATIKSMKEHAPTAAANATCATCHMHKGSHAFGKAQ
;
A
#
# COMPACT_ATOMS: atom_id res chain seq x y z
N MET A 1 -94.17 0.48 12.44
CA MET A 1 -93.00 -0.19 13.07
C MET A 1 -91.90 -0.35 12.04
N ARG A 2 -90.94 0.58 11.99
CA ARG A 2 -89.88 0.63 10.97
C ARG A 2 -88.55 0.32 11.65
N LYS A 3 -87.98 -0.85 11.39
CA LYS A 3 -86.72 -1.33 11.96
C LYS A 3 -85.55 -0.62 11.28
N TYR A 4 -84.79 0.17 12.02
CA TYR A 4 -83.51 0.73 11.57
C TYR A 4 -82.39 -0.28 11.85
N ARG A 5 -81.65 -0.66 10.80
CA ARG A 5 -80.41 -1.43 10.88
C ARG A 5 -79.25 -0.45 11.04
N LEU A 6 -78.51 -0.57 12.14
CA LEU A 6 -77.23 0.12 12.36
C LEU A 6 -76.15 -0.52 11.47
N VAL A 7 -75.51 0.29 10.64
CA VAL A 7 -74.31 -0.05 9.88
C VAL A 7 -73.10 0.40 10.72
N VAL A 8 -72.28 -0.54 11.15
CA VAL A 8 -70.99 -0.27 11.81
C VAL A 8 -69.91 -0.27 10.73
N LEU A 9 -69.38 0.90 10.41
CA LEU A 9 -68.21 1.09 9.55
C LEU A 9 -66.95 0.81 10.37
N GLY A 10 -66.29 -0.32 10.12
CA GLY A 10 -64.97 -0.64 10.67
C GLY A 10 -63.87 0.15 9.94
N LEU A 11 -63.18 1.02 10.66
CA LEU A 11 -61.95 1.68 10.20
C LEU A 11 -60.79 0.68 10.23
N ALA A 12 -60.31 0.27 9.06
CA ALA A 12 -59.07 -0.49 8.94
C ALA A 12 -57.86 0.48 9.05
N VAL A 13 -57.13 0.37 10.15
CA VAL A 13 -55.85 1.07 10.35
C VAL A 13 -54.77 0.30 9.59
N VAL A 14 -54.29 0.85 8.48
CA VAL A 14 -53.11 0.33 7.76
C VAL A 14 -51.87 0.81 8.50
N VAL A 15 -51.22 -0.09 9.24
CA VAL A 15 -49.90 0.16 9.83
C VAL A 15 -48.85 -0.04 8.74
N VAL A 16 -48.33 1.06 8.20
CA VAL A 16 -47.14 1.04 7.34
C VAL A 16 -45.92 0.87 8.25
N VAL A 17 -45.40 -0.35 8.33
CA VAL A 17 -44.10 -0.61 8.97
C VAL A 17 -43.01 -0.11 8.03
N GLY A 18 -42.58 1.13 8.24
CA GLY A 18 -41.38 1.65 7.61
C GLY A 18 -40.15 0.94 8.19
N ALA A 19 -39.54 0.05 7.41
CA ALA A 19 -38.22 -0.47 7.73
C ALA A 19 -37.21 0.67 7.60
N ALA A 20 -36.91 1.33 8.73
CA ALA A 20 -35.78 2.22 8.84
C ALA A 20 -34.52 1.36 8.72
N PHE A 21 -33.90 1.38 7.54
CA PHE A 21 -32.51 0.96 7.40
C PHE A 21 -31.67 1.93 8.23
N ALA A 22 -31.31 1.51 9.44
CA ALA A 22 -30.23 2.13 10.18
C ALA A 22 -28.97 1.92 9.35
N ALA A 23 -28.59 2.92 8.55
CA ALA A 23 -27.26 3.04 8.04
C ALA A 23 -26.36 3.16 9.27
N GLY A 24 -25.72 2.05 9.66
CA GLY A 24 -24.75 2.05 10.74
C GLY A 24 -23.71 3.13 10.45
N THR A 25 -23.65 4.15 11.30
CA THR A 25 -22.53 5.08 11.32
C THR A 25 -21.29 4.26 11.63
N LYS A 26 -20.37 4.11 10.67
CA LYS A 26 -19.04 3.54 10.97
C LYS A 26 -18.51 4.30 12.18
N LYS A 27 -18.24 3.60 13.29
CA LYS A 27 -17.48 4.12 14.44
C LYS A 27 -16.22 4.78 13.84
N GLU A 28 -15.88 5.99 14.28
CA GLU A 28 -14.71 6.70 13.75
C GLU A 28 -13.49 5.77 13.77
N ALA A 29 -12.76 5.71 12.66
CA ALA A 29 -11.62 4.83 12.51
C ALA A 29 -10.55 5.17 13.57
N ASN A 30 -10.45 4.34 14.61
CA ASN A 30 -9.54 4.58 15.74
C ASN A 30 -8.19 3.93 15.47
N TYR A 31 -7.20 4.74 15.09
CA TYR A 31 -5.82 4.31 14.88
C TYR A 31 -5.01 4.51 16.15
N ILE A 32 -4.28 3.47 16.58
CA ILE A 32 -3.50 3.46 17.83
C ILE A 32 -1.99 3.53 17.60
N GLY A 33 -1.52 3.27 16.38
CA GLY A 33 -0.10 3.27 16.04
C GLY A 33 0.62 1.97 16.44
N SER A 34 1.76 1.73 15.78
CA SER A 34 2.53 0.50 15.92
C SER A 34 3.13 0.28 17.30
N ASP A 35 3.42 1.32 18.07
CA ASP A 35 4.02 1.14 19.40
C ASP A 35 3.05 0.38 20.32
N ASP A 36 1.75 0.69 20.27
CA ASP A 36 0.71 -0.03 21.00
C ASP A 36 0.52 -1.45 20.47
N CYS A 37 0.57 -1.64 19.15
CA CYS A 37 0.54 -2.98 18.55
C CYS A 37 1.72 -3.83 19.05
N ILE A 38 2.93 -3.27 19.03
CA ILE A 38 4.17 -3.97 19.42
C ILE A 38 4.14 -4.31 20.90
N ALA A 39 3.65 -3.41 21.77
CA ALA A 39 3.56 -3.67 23.20
C ALA A 39 2.78 -4.96 23.53
N CYS A 40 1.76 -5.30 22.72
CA CYS A 40 1.01 -6.55 22.88
C CYS A 40 1.57 -7.73 22.06
N HIS A 41 2.13 -7.47 20.87
CA HIS A 41 2.52 -8.53 19.93
C HIS A 41 4.01 -8.92 19.96
N GLU A 42 4.89 -8.15 20.60
CA GLU A 42 6.33 -8.43 20.60
C GLU A 42 6.67 -9.81 21.19
N GLY A 43 5.96 -10.24 22.24
CA GLY A 43 6.18 -11.56 22.85
C GLY A 43 5.82 -12.76 21.96
N SER A 44 4.90 -12.58 21.00
CA SER A 44 4.47 -13.66 20.09
C SER A 44 5.04 -13.53 18.66
N HIS A 45 5.52 -12.33 18.30
CA HIS A 45 5.92 -11.99 16.93
C HIS A 45 7.25 -11.23 16.85
N GLU A 46 8.13 -11.36 17.85
CA GLU A 46 9.42 -10.64 17.95
C GLU A 46 10.21 -10.63 16.64
N ALA A 47 10.45 -11.82 16.06
CA ALA A 47 11.23 -11.96 14.84
C ALA A 47 10.57 -11.28 13.63
N LEU A 48 9.24 -11.29 13.56
CA LEU A 48 8.47 -10.65 12.51
C LEU A 48 8.56 -9.11 12.64
N ILE A 49 8.37 -8.59 13.85
CA ILE A 49 8.46 -7.15 14.13
C ILE A 49 9.89 -6.65 13.85
N ALA A 50 10.91 -7.41 14.28
CA ALA A 50 12.31 -7.07 14.02
C ALA A 50 12.66 -7.09 12.53
N ALA A 51 12.04 -7.96 11.73
CA ALA A 51 12.17 -7.96 10.28
C ALA A 51 11.45 -6.76 9.65
N PHE A 52 10.22 -6.48 10.09
CA PHE A 52 9.38 -5.41 9.53
C PHE A 52 10.01 -4.03 9.72
N LYS A 53 10.57 -3.76 10.90
CA LYS A 53 11.29 -2.51 11.22
C LYS A 53 12.44 -2.19 10.24
N LYS A 54 12.96 -3.20 9.53
CA LYS A 54 14.06 -3.06 8.55
C LYS A 54 13.57 -2.92 7.10
N THR A 55 12.27 -3.00 6.86
CA THR A 55 11.68 -2.90 5.53
C THR A 55 11.67 -1.46 5.02
N ALA A 56 11.53 -1.33 3.70
CA ALA A 56 11.33 -0.03 3.07
C ALA A 56 9.97 0.61 3.42
N HIS A 57 8.98 -0.17 3.87
CA HIS A 57 7.69 0.34 4.32
C HIS A 57 7.84 1.10 5.65
N ALA A 58 8.47 0.46 6.64
CA ALA A 58 8.70 1.08 7.95
C ALA A 58 9.57 2.36 7.87
N THR A 59 10.37 2.49 6.80
CA THR A 59 11.26 3.64 6.55
C THR A 59 10.88 4.43 5.30
N ALA A 60 9.61 4.32 4.86
CA ALA A 60 9.14 4.96 3.63
C ALA A 60 9.26 6.49 3.69
N MET A 61 9.10 7.07 4.88
CA MET A 61 9.35 8.47 5.17
C MET A 61 10.05 8.62 6.51
N ALA A 62 10.88 9.65 6.64
CA ALA A 62 11.50 10.03 7.89
C ALA A 62 11.51 11.56 8.05
N ASP A 63 11.43 12.03 9.29
CA ASP A 63 11.71 13.42 9.66
C ASP A 63 13.22 13.59 9.83
N ALA A 64 13.83 14.46 9.02
CA ALA A 64 15.29 14.62 8.98
C ALA A 64 15.86 15.14 10.31
N ALA A 65 15.08 15.91 11.09
CA ALA A 65 15.51 16.40 12.39
C ALA A 65 15.46 15.31 13.46
N LYS A 66 14.42 14.45 13.43
CA LYS A 66 14.26 13.33 14.38
C LYS A 66 15.15 12.13 14.03
N THR A 67 15.45 11.95 12.75
CA THR A 67 16.28 10.84 12.26
C THR A 67 17.32 11.35 11.25
N PRO A 68 18.38 12.05 11.70
CA PRO A 68 19.38 12.62 10.81
C PRO A 68 20.09 11.58 9.93
N ALA A 69 20.26 10.36 10.46
CA ALA A 69 20.83 9.23 9.72
C ALA A 69 19.97 8.77 8.53
N ALA A 70 18.71 9.20 8.44
CA ALA A 70 17.86 8.93 7.27
C ALA A 70 18.31 9.69 6.02
N VAL A 71 19.01 10.83 6.16
CA VAL A 71 19.57 11.57 5.03
C VAL A 71 20.92 10.95 4.67
N VAL A 72 20.97 10.17 3.59
CA VAL A 72 22.25 9.57 3.11
C VAL A 72 22.87 10.33 1.94
N ALA A 73 22.22 11.39 1.48
CA ALA A 73 22.79 12.29 0.48
C ALA A 73 24.10 12.90 0.96
N LYS A 74 25.02 13.04 0.00
CA LYS A 74 26.21 13.88 0.15
C LYS A 74 25.89 15.25 -0.43
N PHE A 75 26.26 16.29 0.29
CA PHE A 75 25.99 17.67 -0.08
C PHE A 75 27.31 18.38 -0.35
N ASP A 76 27.31 19.15 -1.43
CA ASP A 76 28.40 20.00 -1.93
C ASP A 76 27.82 21.30 -2.50
N ALA A 77 28.67 22.16 -3.04
CA ALA A 77 28.27 23.47 -3.55
C ALA A 77 27.30 23.40 -4.74
N ASP A 78 27.30 22.30 -5.50
CA ASP A 78 26.49 22.10 -6.71
C ASP A 78 25.23 21.26 -6.45
N SER A 79 24.98 20.91 -5.18
CA SER A 79 23.85 20.08 -4.81
C SER A 79 22.53 20.81 -5.07
N PRO A 80 21.58 20.18 -5.79
CA PRO A 80 20.29 20.81 -6.16
C PRO A 80 19.33 20.97 -4.98
N VAL A 81 19.70 20.45 -3.80
CA VAL A 81 18.91 20.50 -2.57
C VAL A 81 19.83 20.90 -1.44
N SER A 82 19.47 21.97 -0.72
CA SER A 82 20.16 22.33 0.52
C SER A 82 19.74 21.41 1.64
N LYS A 83 20.70 20.92 2.43
CA LYS A 83 20.41 20.09 3.61
C LYS A 83 19.51 20.81 4.63
N ALA A 84 19.61 22.14 4.72
CA ALA A 84 18.82 22.94 5.65
C ALA A 84 17.32 23.00 5.27
N ASP A 85 16.99 22.80 4.00
CA ASP A 85 15.61 22.87 3.50
C ASP A 85 14.88 21.53 3.67
N ILE A 86 15.60 20.45 4.00
CA ILE A 86 15.03 19.11 4.12
C ILE A 86 14.32 18.98 5.47
N LYS A 87 12.99 18.86 5.42
CA LYS A 87 12.20 18.41 6.57
C LYS A 87 11.93 16.92 6.53
N TYR A 88 11.53 16.41 5.37
CA TYR A 88 11.17 15.01 5.19
C TYR A 88 12.01 14.34 4.11
N VAL A 89 12.38 13.09 4.36
CA VAL A 89 13.09 12.23 3.42
C VAL A 89 12.14 11.10 3.01
N LEU A 90 11.96 10.90 1.70
CA LEU A 90 11.17 9.80 1.17
C LEU A 90 12.08 8.75 0.53
N GLY A 91 11.81 7.49 0.84
CA GLY A 91 12.54 6.35 0.30
C GLY A 91 13.57 5.80 1.27
N ALA A 92 13.61 4.47 1.36
CA ALA A 92 14.55 3.75 2.19
C ALA A 92 15.98 3.92 1.64
N GLN A 93 16.86 4.46 2.47
CA GLN A 93 18.30 4.81 2.33
C GLN A 93 19.16 4.03 1.30
N LYS A 94 18.74 2.84 0.87
CA LYS A 94 19.46 1.91 -0.02
C LYS A 94 19.19 2.14 -1.51
N SER A 95 18.32 3.07 -1.87
CA SER A 95 17.96 3.33 -3.27
C SER A 95 17.89 4.83 -3.56
N ASN A 96 16.80 5.30 -4.16
CA ASN A 96 16.62 6.71 -4.41
C ASN A 96 15.95 7.40 -3.21
N GLN A 97 16.42 8.60 -2.85
CA GLN A 97 15.77 9.46 -1.86
C GLN A 97 15.27 10.75 -2.51
N ASN A 98 13.98 11.04 -2.34
CA ASN A 98 13.44 12.37 -2.60
C ASN A 98 13.33 13.13 -1.28
N TYR A 99 13.24 14.45 -1.36
CA TYR A 99 13.22 15.32 -0.19
C TYR A 99 12.06 16.31 -0.27
N MET A 100 11.49 16.65 0.87
CA MET A 100 10.47 17.68 1.00
C MET A 100 10.82 18.69 2.09
N ASP A 101 10.39 19.92 1.91
CA ASP A 101 10.42 20.93 2.96
C ASP A 101 9.29 20.74 3.99
N LYS A 102 9.22 21.66 4.95
CA LYS A 102 8.22 21.66 6.02
C LYS A 102 6.78 21.85 5.55
N ASP A 103 6.59 22.41 4.36
CA ASP A 103 5.29 22.69 3.76
C ASP A 103 4.84 21.57 2.81
N PHE A 104 5.62 20.49 2.73
CA PHE A 104 5.49 19.34 1.84
C PHE A 104 5.83 19.61 0.37
N LYS A 105 6.50 20.73 0.07
CA LYS A 105 7.00 20.97 -1.28
C LYS A 105 8.15 20.02 -1.58
N VAL A 106 8.06 19.29 -2.70
CA VAL A 106 9.13 18.39 -3.14
C VAL A 106 10.30 19.22 -3.68
N LEU A 107 11.49 18.96 -3.14
CA LEU A 107 12.73 19.66 -3.50
C LEU A 107 13.31 19.10 -4.80
N GLY A 108 14.00 19.95 -5.57
CA GLY A 108 14.34 19.72 -6.98
C GLY A 108 15.35 18.62 -7.31
N GLY A 109 15.79 17.83 -6.32
CA GLY A 109 16.77 16.77 -6.50
C GLY A 109 16.39 15.47 -5.82
N LYS A 110 16.79 14.36 -6.45
CA LYS A 110 16.74 13.01 -5.90
C LYS A 110 18.15 12.47 -5.76
N TRP A 111 18.45 11.86 -4.62
CA TRP A 111 19.74 11.22 -4.38
C TRP A 111 19.68 9.75 -4.76
N ASN A 112 20.58 9.28 -5.61
CA ASN A 112 20.76 7.86 -5.90
C ASN A 112 21.86 7.30 -4.99
N ALA A 113 21.47 6.57 -3.93
CA ALA A 113 22.41 6.02 -2.96
C ALA A 113 23.29 4.90 -3.52
N LYS A 114 22.89 4.23 -4.62
CA LYS A 114 23.70 3.18 -5.27
C LYS A 114 24.87 3.79 -6.03
N ASN A 115 24.62 4.88 -6.73
CA ASN A 115 25.62 5.54 -7.58
C ASN A 115 26.33 6.69 -6.85
N GLY A 116 25.79 7.13 -5.71
CA GLY A 116 26.34 8.25 -4.95
C GLY A 116 26.22 9.58 -5.69
N SER A 117 25.11 9.82 -6.40
CA SER A 117 24.93 11.00 -7.24
C SER A 117 23.55 11.64 -7.10
N TRP A 118 23.50 12.95 -7.32
CA TRP A 118 22.26 13.69 -7.50
C TRP A 118 21.73 13.49 -8.92
N VAL A 119 20.41 13.35 -9.03
CA VAL A 119 19.68 13.37 -10.29
C VAL A 119 18.45 14.28 -10.15
N ALA A 120 18.02 14.89 -11.25
CA ALA A 120 16.78 15.66 -11.25
C ALA A 120 15.60 14.76 -10.85
N THR A 121 14.68 15.30 -10.05
CA THR A 121 13.42 14.63 -9.76
C THR A 121 12.33 15.11 -10.70
N ALA A 122 11.51 14.18 -11.21
CA ALA A 122 10.34 14.51 -12.03
C ALA A 122 9.20 15.15 -11.20
N HIS A 123 9.36 15.21 -9.89
CA HIS A 123 8.36 15.73 -8.94
C HIS A 123 8.77 17.09 -8.36
N ALA A 124 9.74 17.79 -8.95
CA ALA A 124 10.22 19.07 -8.43
C ALA A 124 9.04 20.04 -8.26
N ASP A 125 9.01 20.73 -7.12
CA ASP A 125 7.97 21.69 -6.73
C ASP A 125 6.55 21.12 -6.56
N ALA A 126 6.36 19.80 -6.67
CA ALA A 126 5.07 19.18 -6.45
C ALA A 126 4.62 19.33 -4.98
N ASP A 127 3.31 19.42 -4.77
CA ASP A 127 2.71 19.34 -3.43
C ASP A 127 2.69 17.88 -2.95
N GLY A 128 3.65 17.53 -2.10
CA GLY A 128 3.79 16.21 -1.50
C GLY A 128 2.59 15.81 -0.65
N ALA A 129 1.82 16.73 -0.08
CA ALA A 129 0.60 16.39 0.65
C ALA A 129 -0.46 15.79 -0.29
N THR A 130 -0.47 16.17 -1.57
CA THR A 130 -1.41 15.60 -2.55
C THR A 130 -0.88 14.37 -3.28
N LYS A 131 0.45 14.22 -3.38
CA LYS A 131 1.08 13.20 -4.24
C LYS A 131 1.85 12.12 -3.52
N CYS A 132 2.39 12.40 -2.34
CA CYS A 132 3.41 11.55 -1.73
C CYS A 132 3.01 11.06 -0.34
N VAL A 133 2.59 11.96 0.55
CA VAL A 133 2.50 11.68 1.98
C VAL A 133 1.52 10.55 2.27
N GLY A 134 0.36 10.49 1.61
CA GLY A 134 -0.62 9.43 1.85
C GLY A 134 -0.14 8.01 1.60
N CYS A 135 0.88 7.82 0.75
CA CYS A 135 1.51 6.51 0.52
C CYS A 135 2.73 6.24 1.41
N HIS A 136 3.21 7.27 2.11
CA HIS A 136 4.51 7.30 2.78
C HIS A 136 4.41 7.43 4.31
N VAL A 137 3.21 7.66 4.83
CA VAL A 137 2.88 7.64 6.26
C VAL A 137 1.63 6.78 6.50
N THR A 138 1.28 6.55 7.76
CA THR A 138 0.10 5.79 8.15
C THR A 138 -1.02 6.72 8.59
N ASN A 139 -2.22 6.51 8.02
CA ASN A 139 -3.43 7.27 8.30
C ASN A 139 -3.25 8.79 8.08
N PHE A 140 -2.89 9.18 6.86
CA PHE A 140 -2.71 10.58 6.53
C PHE A 140 -4.05 11.30 6.35
N GLU A 141 -4.26 12.38 7.09
CA GLU A 141 -5.37 13.32 6.92
C GLU A 141 -4.85 14.55 6.15
N PRO A 142 -5.07 14.62 4.82
CA PRO A 142 -4.44 15.63 3.98
C PRO A 142 -4.91 17.06 4.26
N THR A 143 -6.12 17.25 4.79
CA THR A 143 -6.64 18.59 5.08
C THR A 143 -5.97 19.20 6.30
N LYS A 144 -5.73 18.39 7.32
CA LYS A 144 -5.05 18.77 8.57
C LYS A 144 -3.53 18.64 8.47
N LYS A 145 -3.03 17.95 7.43
CA LYS A 145 -1.61 17.58 7.26
C LYS A 145 -1.07 16.81 8.47
N THR A 146 -1.89 15.93 9.02
CA THR A 146 -1.57 15.08 10.18
C THR A 146 -1.57 13.61 9.79
N TRP A 147 -0.87 12.79 10.56
CA TRP A 147 -0.87 11.33 10.41
C TRP A 147 -0.76 10.67 11.77
N THR A 148 -1.16 9.40 11.86
CA THR A 148 -0.94 8.61 13.08
C THR A 148 0.53 8.26 13.24
N GLN A 149 1.19 7.78 12.18
CA GLN A 149 2.58 7.32 12.28
C GLN A 149 3.39 7.60 11.02
N MET A 150 4.67 7.92 11.21
CA MET A 150 5.66 8.06 10.15
C MET A 150 5.96 6.71 9.49
N GLY A 151 6.07 6.68 8.16
CA GLY A 151 6.27 5.44 7.40
C GLY A 151 4.97 4.65 7.21
N VAL A 152 5.04 3.61 6.38
CA VAL A 152 3.96 2.64 6.20
C VAL A 152 4.07 1.64 7.34
N ALA A 153 3.12 1.73 8.28
CA ALA A 153 3.13 1.00 9.55
C ALA A 153 2.07 -0.10 9.58
N CYS A 154 1.89 -0.76 10.73
CA CYS A 154 0.98 -1.90 10.89
C CYS A 154 -0.42 -1.61 10.33
N GLU A 155 -0.98 -0.47 10.72
CA GLU A 155 -2.36 -0.08 10.42
C GLU A 155 -2.56 0.38 8.97
N SER A 156 -1.49 0.64 8.20
CA SER A 156 -1.60 0.86 6.75
C SER A 156 -2.11 -0.38 6.02
N CYS A 157 -1.87 -1.57 6.58
CA CYS A 157 -2.25 -2.85 5.97
C CYS A 157 -3.33 -3.59 6.76
N HIS A 158 -3.35 -3.42 8.08
CA HIS A 158 -4.30 -4.07 9.00
C HIS A 158 -5.51 -3.20 9.34
N GLY A 159 -5.52 -1.93 8.92
CA GLY A 159 -6.57 -0.97 9.26
C GLY A 159 -6.44 -0.46 10.70
N PRO A 160 -7.41 0.37 11.14
CA PRO A 160 -7.42 0.97 12.47
C PRO A 160 -7.53 -0.12 13.56
N GLY A 161 -6.60 -0.15 14.50
CA GLY A 161 -6.51 -1.21 15.50
C GLY A 161 -7.27 -0.98 16.80
N GLY A 162 -7.88 0.19 16.99
CA GLY A 162 -8.47 0.57 18.27
C GLY A 162 -9.61 -0.33 18.74
N GLU A 163 -10.47 -0.80 17.84
CA GLU A 163 -11.57 -1.71 18.23
C GLU A 163 -11.03 -3.06 18.72
N HIS A 164 -10.07 -3.62 18.00
CA HIS A 164 -9.35 -4.82 18.41
C HIS A 164 -8.60 -4.63 19.74
N ALA A 165 -7.97 -3.49 19.95
CA ALA A 165 -7.29 -3.20 21.21
C ALA A 165 -8.26 -3.02 22.38
N ASP A 166 -9.49 -2.57 22.16
CA ASP A 166 -10.50 -2.46 23.21
C ASP A 166 -11.10 -3.84 23.55
N SER A 167 -11.42 -4.64 22.53
CA SER A 167 -12.15 -5.91 22.69
C SER A 167 -11.24 -7.11 22.95
N MET A 168 -9.97 -7.03 22.53
CA MET A 168 -9.03 -8.15 22.42
C MET A 168 -9.49 -9.27 21.48
N ASP A 169 -10.50 -9.02 20.65
CA ASP A 169 -11.00 -9.98 19.68
C ASP A 169 -10.24 -9.88 18.36
N ALA A 170 -9.64 -10.98 17.92
CA ALA A 170 -8.95 -11.05 16.63
C ALA A 170 -9.89 -10.79 15.45
N ASP A 171 -11.22 -10.91 15.63
CA ASP A 171 -12.22 -10.60 14.62
C ASP A 171 -12.34 -9.10 14.31
N ASP A 172 -11.98 -8.24 15.26
CA ASP A 172 -12.08 -6.77 15.17
C ASP A 172 -10.89 -6.07 14.50
N ILE A 173 -9.93 -6.84 13.98
CA ILE A 173 -8.83 -6.34 13.16
C ILE A 173 -8.79 -7.03 11.80
N GLN A 174 -8.50 -6.29 10.73
CA GLN A 174 -8.27 -6.94 9.44
C GLN A 174 -7.00 -7.80 9.50
N THR A 175 -7.04 -8.97 8.88
CA THR A 175 -5.83 -9.73 8.55
C THR A 175 -5.90 -10.25 7.13
N PHE A 176 -4.74 -10.44 6.49
CA PHE A 176 -4.70 -11.04 5.16
C PHE A 176 -5.35 -12.43 5.14
N LYS A 177 -5.37 -13.18 6.25
CA LYS A 177 -6.05 -14.49 6.31
C LYS A 177 -7.56 -14.39 6.02
N LYS A 178 -8.20 -13.27 6.41
CA LYS A 178 -9.64 -13.03 6.23
C LYS A 178 -10.02 -12.58 4.81
N LEU A 179 -9.05 -12.19 3.99
CA LEU A 179 -9.30 -11.61 2.68
C LEU A 179 -9.13 -12.64 1.55
N ASP A 180 -9.97 -12.53 0.52
CA ASP A 180 -9.69 -13.15 -0.78
C ASP A 180 -8.48 -12.49 -1.47
N SER A 181 -7.96 -13.13 -2.51
CA SER A 181 -6.76 -12.65 -3.21
C SER A 181 -6.91 -11.28 -3.87
N LYS A 182 -8.13 -10.90 -4.27
CA LYS A 182 -8.37 -9.58 -4.88
C LYS A 182 -8.29 -8.50 -3.81
N LYS A 183 -9.00 -8.66 -2.70
CA LYS A 183 -8.93 -7.73 -1.57
C LYS A 183 -7.53 -7.65 -0.95
N LYS A 184 -6.80 -8.77 -0.84
CA LYS A 184 -5.38 -8.76 -0.44
C LYS A 184 -4.55 -7.86 -1.35
N SER A 185 -4.81 -7.88 -2.65
CA SER A 185 -4.07 -7.09 -3.64
C SER A 185 -4.48 -5.61 -3.59
N MET A 186 -5.74 -5.31 -3.29
CA MET A 186 -6.24 -3.94 -3.11
C MET A 186 -5.55 -3.20 -1.96
N VAL A 187 -5.17 -3.89 -0.88
CA VAL A 187 -4.35 -3.30 0.19
C VAL A 187 -3.02 -2.77 -0.35
N CYS A 188 -2.36 -3.52 -1.24
CA CYS A 188 -1.13 -3.06 -1.89
C CYS A 188 -1.42 -1.94 -2.90
N GLY A 189 -2.55 -2.07 -3.61
CA GLY A 189 -3.03 -1.10 -4.60
C GLY A 189 -3.30 0.29 -4.03
N GLN A 190 -3.44 0.48 -2.71
CA GLN A 190 -3.59 1.80 -2.13
C GLN A 190 -2.37 2.73 -2.37
N CYS A 191 -1.17 2.14 -2.55
CA CYS A 191 0.07 2.88 -2.80
C CYS A 191 0.78 2.43 -4.08
N HIS A 192 0.79 1.13 -4.34
CA HIS A 192 1.42 0.53 -5.53
C HIS A 192 0.50 0.56 -6.74
N SER A 193 -0.22 1.67 -6.90
CA SER A 193 -0.99 1.94 -8.09
C SER A 193 -0.85 3.41 -8.52
N VAL A 194 -1.18 3.67 -9.78
CA VAL A 194 -1.34 5.02 -10.31
C VAL A 194 -2.83 5.30 -10.46
N GLY A 195 -3.28 6.43 -9.93
CA GLY A 195 -4.68 6.85 -9.98
C GLY A 195 -4.91 8.13 -9.19
N THR A 196 -6.18 8.41 -8.91
CA THR A 196 -6.58 9.48 -8.00
C THR A 196 -7.70 9.02 -7.07
N ASP A 197 -7.85 9.69 -5.94
CA ASP A 197 -9.06 9.57 -5.12
C ASP A 197 -10.33 9.96 -5.91
N MET A 198 -11.49 9.77 -5.29
CA MET A 198 -12.76 10.06 -5.94
C MET A 198 -12.96 11.53 -6.28
N SER A 199 -12.35 12.46 -5.53
CA SER A 199 -12.37 13.90 -5.86
C SER A 199 -11.43 14.27 -7.02
N GLY A 200 -10.45 13.41 -7.35
CA GLY A 200 -9.43 13.68 -8.37
C GLY A 200 -8.25 14.52 -7.86
N LYS A 201 -8.23 14.89 -6.58
CA LYS A 201 -7.22 15.78 -5.98
C LYS A 201 -5.98 15.02 -5.52
N TYR A 202 -6.17 13.87 -4.89
CA TYR A 202 -5.11 13.11 -4.22
C TYR A 202 -4.67 11.93 -5.08
N ALA A 203 -3.36 11.65 -5.11
CA ALA A 203 -2.81 10.50 -5.87
C ALA A 203 -2.89 9.17 -5.12
N PHE A 204 -3.63 9.13 -4.01
CA PHE A 204 -3.84 7.99 -3.13
C PHE A 204 -5.29 8.01 -2.64
N PRO A 205 -5.86 6.87 -2.23
CA PRO A 205 -7.23 6.82 -1.75
C PRO A 205 -7.34 7.40 -0.35
N THR A 206 -8.10 8.48 -0.17
CA THR A 206 -8.31 9.09 1.16
C THR A 206 -9.29 8.32 2.04
N GLU A 207 -10.24 7.60 1.42
CA GLU A 207 -11.34 6.92 2.12
C GLU A 207 -11.19 5.39 2.18
N PHE A 208 -10.06 4.85 1.70
CA PHE A 208 -9.85 3.40 1.71
C PHE A 208 -9.43 2.90 3.08
N LEU A 209 -10.12 1.86 3.58
CA LEU A 209 -9.67 1.09 4.74
C LEU A 209 -9.22 -0.31 4.27
N PRO A 210 -8.11 -0.86 4.78
CA PRO A 210 -7.67 -2.20 4.43
C PRO A 210 -8.78 -3.25 4.64
N GLY A 211 -9.13 -3.96 3.57
CA GLY A 211 -10.24 -4.93 3.54
C GLY A 211 -11.50 -4.41 2.85
N ASP A 212 -11.62 -3.10 2.62
CA ASP A 212 -12.64 -2.52 1.75
C ASP A 212 -12.34 -2.79 0.27
N ASP A 213 -13.28 -2.41 -0.59
CA ASP A 213 -13.11 -2.45 -2.03
C ASP A 213 -12.48 -1.13 -2.52
N LEU A 214 -11.23 -1.20 -2.97
CA LEU A 214 -10.45 -0.03 -3.42
C LEU A 214 -11.14 0.72 -4.55
N ALA A 215 -11.88 0.02 -5.43
CA ALA A 215 -12.57 0.67 -6.54
C ALA A 215 -13.67 1.65 -6.09
N LYS A 216 -14.09 1.61 -4.82
CA LYS A 216 -15.08 2.54 -4.25
C LYS A 216 -14.48 3.86 -3.78
N SER A 217 -13.16 3.92 -3.59
CA SER A 217 -12.45 5.11 -3.08
C SER A 217 -11.28 5.54 -3.95
N PHE A 218 -10.93 4.77 -4.99
CA PHE A 218 -9.83 5.08 -5.90
C PHE A 218 -10.17 4.86 -7.38
N LYS A 219 -9.89 5.86 -8.20
CA LYS A 219 -9.95 5.81 -9.66
C LYS A 219 -8.56 5.45 -10.19
N LEU A 220 -8.37 4.17 -10.50
CA LEU A 220 -7.13 3.70 -11.12
C LEU A 220 -6.98 4.34 -12.51
N LYS A 221 -5.77 4.77 -12.83
CA LYS A 221 -5.41 5.12 -14.19
C LYS A 221 -5.38 3.84 -15.03
N GLU A 222 -6.09 3.84 -16.15
CA GLU A 222 -6.10 2.70 -17.06
C GLU A 222 -4.73 2.50 -17.74
N GLY A 223 -4.41 1.24 -18.00
CA GLY A 223 -3.20 0.83 -18.71
C GLY A 223 -1.93 0.77 -17.84
N SER A 224 -0.85 0.27 -18.44
CA SER A 224 0.47 0.33 -17.83
C SER A 224 1.10 1.71 -18.06
N THR A 225 1.83 2.20 -17.07
CA THR A 225 2.61 3.43 -17.12
C THR A 225 4.04 3.13 -16.68
N ASP A 226 5.00 3.96 -17.10
CA ASP A 226 6.40 3.87 -16.65
C ASP A 226 6.60 4.36 -15.19
N ALA A 227 5.52 4.61 -14.45
CA ALA A 227 5.58 5.07 -13.07
C ALA A 227 6.10 3.97 -12.13
N ALA A 228 6.92 4.37 -11.15
CA ALA A 228 7.55 3.43 -10.22
C ALA A 228 6.56 2.69 -9.31
N ASN A 229 5.32 3.18 -9.18
CA ASN A 229 4.25 2.60 -8.35
C ASN A 229 3.13 1.97 -9.20
N ASN A 230 3.41 1.50 -10.41
CA ASN A 230 2.38 0.99 -11.32
C ASN A 230 2.05 -0.51 -11.14
N GLN A 231 2.58 -1.18 -10.11
CA GLN A 231 2.55 -2.65 -10.02
C GLN A 231 1.12 -3.22 -9.96
N TYR A 232 0.22 -2.59 -9.21
CA TYR A 232 -1.16 -3.06 -9.08
C TYR A 232 -1.94 -2.87 -10.39
N ASN A 233 -1.78 -1.73 -11.08
CA ASN A 233 -2.42 -1.47 -12.38
C ASN A 233 -2.08 -2.56 -13.40
N GLU A 234 -0.83 -3.01 -13.42
CA GLU A 234 -0.40 -4.11 -14.30
C GLU A 234 -0.89 -5.46 -13.81
N PHE A 235 -0.75 -5.72 -12.51
CA PHE A 235 -1.04 -7.03 -11.92
C PHE A 235 -2.49 -7.44 -12.12
N ILE A 236 -3.45 -6.51 -12.00
CA ILE A 236 -4.89 -6.81 -12.17
C ILE A 236 -5.26 -7.20 -13.61
N THR A 237 -4.37 -6.98 -14.58
CA THR A 237 -4.55 -7.44 -15.97
C THR A 237 -3.92 -8.80 -16.26
N SER A 238 -3.21 -9.37 -15.28
CA SER A 238 -2.40 -10.57 -15.46
C SER A 238 -3.20 -11.86 -15.27
N LYS A 239 -2.71 -12.95 -15.87
CA LYS A 239 -3.27 -14.30 -15.63
C LYS A 239 -3.07 -14.80 -14.20
N HIS A 240 -2.08 -14.28 -13.48
CA HIS A 240 -1.91 -14.57 -12.07
C HIS A 240 -3.09 -14.02 -11.25
N TYR A 241 -3.51 -12.79 -11.54
CA TYR A 241 -4.68 -12.20 -10.89
C TYR A 241 -5.98 -12.94 -11.25
N ASP A 242 -6.19 -13.25 -12.53
CA ASP A 242 -7.33 -14.07 -12.99
C ASP A 242 -7.36 -15.44 -12.30
N GLY A 243 -6.18 -16.05 -12.09
CA GLY A 243 -5.99 -17.33 -11.41
C GLY A 243 -6.12 -17.28 -9.89
N GLY A 244 -6.51 -16.14 -9.32
CA GLY A 244 -6.72 -16.00 -7.87
C GLY A 244 -5.43 -15.84 -7.06
N MET A 245 -4.32 -15.41 -7.66
CA MET A 245 -3.14 -14.98 -6.92
C MET A 245 -3.25 -13.52 -6.48
N GLY A 246 -2.56 -13.20 -5.39
CA GLY A 246 -2.36 -11.84 -4.90
C GLY A 246 -0.90 -11.54 -4.61
N CYS A 247 -0.61 -10.28 -4.28
CA CYS A 247 0.76 -9.81 -4.06
C CYS A 247 1.51 -10.64 -3.00
N VAL A 248 0.83 -11.01 -1.91
CA VAL A 248 1.42 -11.74 -0.78
C VAL A 248 1.68 -13.23 -1.04
N ASN A 249 1.27 -13.77 -2.20
CA ASN A 249 1.69 -15.10 -2.63
C ASN A 249 3.19 -15.12 -2.98
N CYS A 250 3.72 -14.01 -3.50
CA CYS A 250 5.13 -13.87 -3.86
C CYS A 250 5.90 -12.98 -2.87
N HIS A 251 5.22 -12.02 -2.24
CA HIS A 251 5.83 -11.06 -1.33
C HIS A 251 5.52 -11.32 0.14
N ASP A 252 6.47 -10.97 1.01
CA ASP A 252 6.25 -10.88 2.45
C ASP A 252 6.32 -9.41 2.90
N PRO A 253 5.19 -8.80 3.27
CA PRO A 253 5.17 -7.40 3.69
C PRO A 253 5.88 -7.17 5.03
N HIS A 254 6.05 -8.22 5.85
CA HIS A 254 6.78 -8.14 7.12
C HIS A 254 8.30 -8.28 6.97
N GLY A 255 8.77 -8.51 5.75
CA GLY A 255 10.18 -8.71 5.44
C GLY A 255 10.53 -10.18 5.23
N SER A 256 11.55 -10.40 4.39
CA SER A 256 11.98 -11.72 3.97
C SER A 256 13.44 -11.99 4.33
N LYS A 257 13.80 -13.27 4.45
CA LYS A 257 15.19 -13.73 4.51
C LYS A 257 15.87 -13.75 3.14
N SER A 258 15.14 -13.49 2.05
CA SER A 258 15.67 -13.47 0.69
C SER A 258 16.71 -12.38 0.51
N LYS A 259 17.91 -12.79 0.10
CA LYS A 259 19.02 -11.87 -0.22
C LYS A 259 18.82 -11.14 -1.55
N ALA A 260 17.91 -11.62 -2.42
CA ALA A 260 17.69 -11.09 -3.76
C ALA A 260 16.80 -9.83 -3.77
N SER A 261 15.79 -9.78 -2.90
CA SER A 261 14.94 -8.59 -2.70
C SER A 261 14.29 -8.66 -1.31
N PRO A 262 14.32 -7.58 -0.52
CA PRO A 262 14.00 -7.62 0.91
C PRO A 262 12.55 -8.00 1.26
N GLN A 263 11.63 -8.03 0.28
CA GLN A 263 10.25 -8.47 0.48
C GLN A 263 9.81 -9.65 -0.42
N LEU A 264 10.71 -10.34 -1.13
CA LEU A 264 10.31 -11.55 -1.87
C LEU A 264 10.38 -12.78 -0.98
N ARG A 265 9.34 -13.61 -0.94
CA ARG A 265 9.29 -14.83 -0.11
C ARG A 265 10.41 -15.81 -0.42
N GLN A 266 10.81 -15.91 -1.69
CA GLN A 266 11.82 -16.82 -2.19
C GLN A 266 12.72 -16.09 -3.21
N PRO A 267 13.92 -16.64 -3.53
CA PRO A 267 14.65 -16.25 -4.73
C PRO A 267 13.76 -16.34 -5.98
N ILE A 268 13.97 -15.45 -6.97
CA ILE A 268 13.06 -15.28 -8.11
C ILE A 268 12.80 -16.60 -8.85
N ILE A 269 13.86 -17.35 -9.17
CA ILE A 269 13.72 -18.63 -9.91
C ILE A 269 12.92 -19.63 -9.06
N GLU A 270 13.27 -19.81 -7.79
CA GLU A 270 12.57 -20.74 -6.90
C GLU A 270 11.08 -20.39 -6.74
N GLY A 271 10.76 -19.10 -6.59
CA GLY A 271 9.39 -18.62 -6.47
C GLY A 271 8.54 -18.91 -7.71
N CYS A 272 9.07 -18.67 -8.91
CA CYS A 272 8.36 -18.99 -10.16
C CYS A 272 8.22 -20.51 -10.35
N MET A 273 9.31 -21.25 -10.12
CA MET A 273 9.34 -22.69 -10.34
C MET A 273 8.44 -23.47 -9.37
N ALA A 274 8.10 -22.91 -8.20
CA ALA A 274 7.15 -23.50 -7.26
C ALA A 274 5.78 -23.80 -7.90
N CYS A 275 5.37 -23.06 -8.93
CA CYS A 275 4.15 -23.33 -9.70
C CYS A 275 4.42 -23.73 -11.15
N HIS A 276 5.51 -23.24 -11.76
CA HIS A 276 5.80 -23.46 -13.18
C HIS A 276 6.67 -24.69 -13.49
N ALA A 277 7.12 -25.46 -12.48
CA ALA A 277 7.93 -26.67 -12.69
C ALA A 277 7.26 -27.75 -13.56
N ALA A 278 5.92 -27.76 -13.65
CA ALA A 278 5.19 -28.66 -14.53
C ALA A 278 5.28 -28.26 -16.02
N THR A 279 5.58 -26.99 -16.32
CA THR A 279 5.64 -26.46 -17.68
C THR A 279 7.07 -26.21 -18.15
N ILE A 280 7.98 -25.88 -17.22
CA ILE A 280 9.37 -25.54 -17.52
C ILE A 280 10.28 -26.54 -16.81
N LYS A 281 11.18 -27.20 -17.55
CA LYS A 281 12.15 -28.14 -16.95
C LYS A 281 13.37 -27.42 -16.39
N SER A 282 13.90 -26.44 -17.12
CA SER A 282 15.05 -25.65 -16.70
C SER A 282 15.10 -24.30 -17.44
N MET A 283 15.79 -23.31 -16.84
CA MET A 283 16.06 -22.03 -17.50
C MET A 283 16.87 -22.19 -18.80
N LYS A 284 17.78 -23.16 -18.86
CA LYS A 284 18.63 -23.42 -20.03
C LYS A 284 17.82 -23.90 -21.24
N GLU A 285 16.79 -24.71 -21.02
CA GLU A 285 15.89 -25.15 -22.09
C GLU A 285 14.88 -24.05 -22.47
N HIS A 286 14.37 -23.32 -21.48
CA HIS A 286 13.39 -22.25 -21.70
C HIS A 286 13.96 -21.03 -22.40
N ALA A 287 15.20 -20.64 -22.06
CA ALA A 287 15.89 -19.49 -22.63
C ALA A 287 17.38 -19.81 -22.85
N PRO A 288 17.74 -20.56 -23.92
CA PRO A 288 19.10 -21.03 -24.16
C PRO A 288 20.13 -19.92 -24.35
N THR A 289 19.69 -18.74 -24.78
CA THR A 289 20.52 -17.55 -25.03
C THR A 289 20.54 -16.56 -23.88
N ALA A 290 19.84 -16.85 -22.78
CA ALA A 290 19.81 -15.95 -21.63
C ALA A 290 21.20 -15.85 -20.98
N ALA A 291 21.54 -14.66 -20.50
CA ALA A 291 22.76 -14.45 -19.73
C ALA A 291 22.80 -15.35 -18.49
N ALA A 292 24.00 -15.75 -18.05
CA ALA A 292 24.17 -16.69 -16.92
C ALA A 292 23.53 -16.22 -15.61
N ASN A 293 23.38 -14.89 -15.42
CA ASN A 293 22.74 -14.29 -14.25
C ASN A 293 21.26 -13.91 -14.48
N ALA A 294 20.67 -14.28 -15.61
CA ALA A 294 19.27 -14.01 -15.89
C ALA A 294 18.35 -14.82 -14.96
N THR A 295 17.23 -14.20 -14.58
CA THR A 295 16.15 -14.85 -13.84
C THR A 295 14.87 -14.81 -14.67
N CYS A 296 13.81 -15.49 -14.23
CA CYS A 296 12.50 -15.40 -14.87
C CYS A 296 12.03 -13.94 -15.01
N ALA A 297 12.27 -13.12 -13.98
CA ALA A 297 11.90 -11.71 -13.96
C ALA A 297 12.69 -10.84 -14.95
N THR A 298 13.89 -11.28 -15.40
CA THR A 298 14.69 -10.53 -16.38
C THR A 298 13.92 -10.31 -17.69
N CYS A 299 13.11 -11.29 -18.09
CA CYS A 299 12.31 -11.24 -19.31
C CYS A 299 10.80 -11.09 -19.04
N HIS A 300 10.26 -11.79 -18.05
CA HIS A 300 8.81 -11.83 -17.77
C HIS A 300 8.32 -10.71 -16.85
N MET A 301 9.25 -9.97 -16.23
CA MET A 301 8.98 -8.76 -15.43
C MET A 301 9.95 -7.64 -15.84
N HIS A 302 10.16 -7.48 -17.16
CA HIS A 302 11.10 -6.50 -17.70
C HIS A 302 10.83 -5.10 -17.14
N LYS A 303 11.88 -4.37 -16.76
CA LYS A 303 11.81 -3.08 -16.05
C LYS A 303 10.98 -3.10 -14.75
N GLY A 304 10.77 -4.27 -14.15
CA GLY A 304 9.96 -4.44 -12.94
C GLY A 304 8.46 -4.50 -13.19
N SER A 305 8.01 -4.74 -14.43
CA SER A 305 6.59 -4.88 -14.75
C SER A 305 5.96 -6.08 -14.04
N HIS A 306 4.71 -5.91 -13.61
CA HIS A 306 3.88 -6.93 -12.99
C HIS A 306 2.72 -7.36 -13.90
N ALA A 307 2.79 -7.10 -15.21
CA ALA A 307 1.77 -7.54 -16.16
C ALA A 307 1.85 -9.05 -16.46
N PHE A 308 3.04 -9.66 -16.29
CA PHE A 308 3.30 -11.09 -16.54
C PHE A 308 2.83 -11.59 -17.92
N GLY A 309 2.87 -10.72 -18.93
CA GLY A 309 2.57 -11.07 -20.32
C GLY A 309 3.70 -11.88 -20.97
N LYS A 310 3.43 -12.50 -22.13
CA LYS A 310 4.50 -13.07 -22.97
C LYS A 310 5.53 -11.97 -23.25
N ALA A 311 6.80 -12.26 -23.03
CA ALA A 311 7.91 -11.37 -23.35
C ALA A 311 7.74 -10.81 -24.77
N GLN A 312 7.84 -9.48 -24.91
CA GLN A 312 7.99 -8.83 -26.23
C GLN A 312 9.41 -9.07 -26.75
#